data_AF-A0A133ZHU9-F1
#
_entry.id   AF-A0A133ZHU9-F1
#
_cell.length_a   1.000
_cell.length_b   1.000
_cell.length_c   1.000
_cell.angle_alpha   90.00
_cell.angle_beta   90.00
_cell.angle_gamma   90.00
#
_symmetry.space_group_name_H-M   'P 1'
#
loop_
_entity.id
_entity.type
_entity.pdbx_description
1 polymer ?
#
loop_
_entity_poly.entity_id
_entity_poly.type
_entity_poly.pdbx_seq_one_letter_code
_entity_poly.pdbx_strand_id
1 'polypeptide(L)'
;MDNVRITANTEVISRQAGELKHYCDEVSKDFQTIQNAILDTVNCWKGSAGEAHRSKMTEFAEEISRCLKEISTYPDKLGIIATEYANEDIEEVNTLESDIKI
;
A
#
# COMPACT_ATOMS: atom_id res chain seq x y z
N MET A 1 24.86 -0.05 -14.62
CA MET A 1 23.78 0.48 -13.77
C MET A 1 22.79 1.09 -14.72
N ASP A 2 21.57 0.57 -14.77
CA ASP A 2 20.51 1.19 -15.58
C ASP A 2 20.27 2.60 -15.04
N ASN A 3 20.15 3.58 -15.93
CA ASN A 3 19.85 4.96 -15.55
C ASN A 3 18.44 5.02 -14.94
N VAL A 4 18.35 4.85 -13.63
CA VAL A 4 17.11 5.06 -12.86
C VAL A 4 16.79 6.55 -12.94
N ARG A 5 15.71 6.87 -13.66
CA ARG A 5 15.24 8.25 -13.81
C ARG A 5 13.87 8.37 -13.18
N ILE A 6 13.81 9.04 -12.03
CA ILE A 6 12.54 9.47 -11.47
C ILE A 6 12.00 10.62 -12.31
N THR A 7 10.72 10.51 -12.65
CA THR A 7 10.02 11.44 -13.56
C THR A 7 9.03 12.35 -12.84
N ALA A 8 8.85 12.16 -11.53
CA ALA A 8 7.93 12.91 -10.68
C ALA A 8 8.69 13.58 -9.54
N ASN A 9 8.26 14.78 -9.12
CA ASN A 9 8.84 15.44 -7.95
C ASN A 9 8.36 14.76 -6.65
N THR A 10 9.02 15.10 -5.54
CA THR A 10 8.77 14.54 -4.21
C THR A 10 7.33 14.77 -3.71
N GLU A 11 6.71 15.90 -4.06
CA GLU A 11 5.30 16.20 -3.74
C GLU A 11 4.34 15.23 -4.44
N VAL A 12 4.55 14.97 -5.74
CA VAL A 12 3.72 14.03 -6.52
C VAL A 12 3.85 12.62 -5.96
N ILE A 13 5.08 12.19 -5.65
CA ILE A 13 5.34 10.86 -5.07
C ILE A 13 4.66 10.73 -3.70
N SER A 14 4.79 11.74 -2.84
CA SER A 14 4.17 11.76 -1.51
C SER A 14 2.64 11.71 -1.58
N ARG A 15 2.04 12.48 -2.50
CA ARG A 15 0.59 12.45 -2.74
C ARG A 15 0.13 11.06 -3.20
N GLN A 16 0.83 10.46 -4.16
CA GLN A 16 0.49 9.12 -4.65
C GLN A 16 0.63 8.05 -3.57
N ALA A 17 1.65 8.15 -2.71
CA ALA A 17 1.79 7.27 -1.56
C ALA A 17 0.59 7.40 -0.59
N GLY A 18 0.15 8.64 -0.32
CA GLY A 18 -1.03 8.92 0.48
C GLY A 18 -2.33 8.36 -0.13
N GLU A 19 -2.55 8.57 -1.43
CA GLU A 19 -3.69 8.04 -2.17
C GLU A 19 -3.71 6.50 -2.14
N LEU A 20 -2.56 5.86 -2.40
CA LEU A 20 -2.46 4.41 -2.37
C LEU A 20 -2.75 3.85 -0.97
N LYS A 21 -2.23 4.49 0.08
CA LYS A 21 -2.52 4.12 1.47
C LYS A 21 -4.02 4.21 1.76
N HIS A 22 -4.66 5.30 1.36
CA HIS A 22 -6.10 5.49 1.53
C HIS A 22 -6.91 4.37 0.87
N TYR A 23 -6.61 4.02 -0.39
CA TYR A 23 -7.32 2.93 -1.07
C TYR A 23 -7.07 1.56 -0.44
N CYS A 24 -5.86 1.29 0.06
CA CYS A 24 -5.60 0.06 0.84
C CYS A 24 -6.48 -0.02 2.08
N ASP A 25 -6.65 1.09 2.81
CA ASP A 25 -7.49 1.16 4.00
C ASP A 25 -8.98 0.95 3.65
N GLU A 26 -9.46 1.55 2.56
CA GLU A 26 -10.84 1.37 2.09
C GLU A 26 -11.13 -0.08 1.71
N VAL A 27 -10.27 -0.70 0.89
CA VAL A 27 -10.46 -2.10 0.47
C VAL A 27 -10.41 -3.04 1.67
N SER A 28 -9.51 -2.79 2.64
CA SER A 28 -9.43 -3.58 3.87
C SER A 28 -10.75 -3.54 4.66
N LYS A 29 -11.34 -2.34 4.81
CA LYS A 29 -12.61 -2.14 5.50
C LYS A 29 -13.79 -2.78 4.78
N ASP A 30 -13.87 -2.62 3.46
CA ASP A 30 -14.93 -3.21 2.64
C ASP A 30 -14.85 -4.74 2.68
N PHE A 31 -13.64 -5.28 2.61
CA PHE A 31 -13.42 -6.72 2.71
C PHE A 31 -13.88 -7.27 4.07
N GLN A 32 -13.53 -6.60 5.17
CA GLN A 32 -13.99 -6.98 6.50
C GLN A 32 -15.52 -6.93 6.62
N THR A 33 -16.17 -5.96 5.98
CA THR A 33 -17.63 -5.85 5.93
C THR A 33 -18.26 -7.04 5.22
N ILE A 34 -17.69 -7.46 4.08
CA ILE A 34 -18.15 -8.64 3.32
C ILE A 34 -17.97 -9.91 4.16
N GLN A 35 -16.84 -10.08 4.82
CA GLN A 35 -16.59 -11.23 5.69
C GLN A 35 -17.65 -11.34 6.79
N ASN A 36 -17.96 -10.23 7.47
CA ASN A 36 -18.98 -10.21 8.51
C ASN A 36 -20.36 -10.57 7.95
N ALA A 37 -20.75 -10.00 6.81
CA ALA A 37 -22.02 -10.31 6.17
C ALA A 37 -22.14 -11.81 5.81
N ILE A 38 -21.05 -12.43 5.37
CA ILE A 38 -21.02 -13.87 5.08
C ILE A 38 -21.12 -14.70 6.36
N LEU A 39 -20.43 -14.32 7.44
CA LEU A 39 -20.53 -15.00 8.74
C LEU A 39 -21.96 -14.94 9.30
N ASP A 40 -22.64 -13.81 9.13
CA ASP A 40 -24.02 -13.62 9.59
C ASP A 40 -25.02 -14.54 8.86
N THR A 41 -24.67 -15.07 7.68
CA THR A 41 -25.51 -16.04 6.96
C THR A 41 -25.63 -17.39 7.66
N VAL A 42 -24.87 -17.66 8.73
CA VAL A 42 -24.88 -18.95 9.45
C VAL A 42 -26.29 -19.38 9.89
N ASN A 43 -27.14 -18.41 10.25
CA ASN A 43 -28.51 -18.69 10.67
C ASN A 43 -29.46 -18.91 9.49
N CYS A 44 -29.15 -18.33 8.33
CA CYS A 44 -29.93 -18.44 7.10
C CYS A 44 -29.60 -19.71 6.32
N TRP A 45 -28.36 -20.19 6.40
CA TRP A 45 -27.89 -21.36 5.66
C TRP A 45 -27.06 -22.29 6.55
N LYS A 46 -27.77 -23.22 7.18
CA LYS A 46 -27.22 -24.24 8.08
C LYS A 46 -26.89 -25.54 7.33
N GLY A 47 -25.98 -26.32 7.92
CA GLY A 47 -25.56 -27.61 7.39
C GLY A 47 -24.31 -27.54 6.53
N SER A 48 -23.85 -28.72 6.10
CA SER A 48 -22.54 -28.94 5.47
C SER A 48 -22.29 -28.08 4.22
N ALA A 49 -23.31 -27.81 3.41
CA ALA A 49 -23.17 -26.97 2.23
C ALA A 49 -22.84 -25.50 2.58
N GLY A 50 -23.50 -24.96 3.62
CA GLY A 50 -23.23 -23.60 4.09
C GLY A 50 -21.91 -23.49 4.82
N GLU A 51 -21.51 -24.53 5.55
CA GLU A 51 -20.19 -24.63 6.17
C GLU A 51 -19.09 -24.66 5.11
N ALA A 52 -19.21 -25.49 4.08
CA ALA A 52 -18.23 -25.57 2.99
C ALA A 52 -18.04 -24.22 2.28
N HIS A 53 -19.12 -23.48 2.04
CA HIS A 53 -19.03 -22.16 1.39
C HIS A 53 -18.38 -21.11 2.30
N ARG A 54 -18.64 -21.14 3.61
CA ARG A 54 -17.98 -20.26 4.59
C ARG A 54 -16.49 -20.60 4.74
N SER A 55 -16.13 -21.89 4.78
CA SER A 55 -14.73 -22.32 4.80
C SER A 55 -13.95 -21.84 3.58
N LYS A 56 -14.54 -21.94 2.38
CA LYS A 56 -13.92 -21.43 1.16
C LYS A 56 -13.73 -19.91 1.16
N MET A 57 -14.64 -19.18 1.81
CA MET A 57 -14.47 -17.74 2.01
C MET A 57 -13.30 -17.42 2.97
N THR A 58 -13.07 -18.23 3.99
CA THR A 58 -11.91 -18.06 4.87
C THR A 58 -10.59 -18.19 4.09
N GLU A 59 -10.50 -19.15 3.18
CA GLU A 59 -9.31 -19.32 2.31
C GLU A 59 -9.08 -18.07 1.42
N PHE A 60 -10.14 -17.57 0.76
CA PHE A 60 -10.04 -16.34 -0.04
C PHE A 60 -9.67 -15.11 0.81
N ALA A 61 -10.10 -15.08 2.07
CA ALA A 61 -9.74 -14.00 2.97
C ALA A 61 -8.25 -13.95 3.30
N GLU A 62 -7.61 -15.10 3.45
CA GLU A 62 -6.17 -15.17 3.66
C GLU A 62 -5.40 -14.67 2.43
N GLU A 63 -5.86 -15.04 1.23
CA GLU A 63 -5.24 -14.58 -0.02
C GLU A 63 -5.37 -13.07 -0.23
N ILE A 64 -6.57 -12.51 -0.02
CA ILE A 64 -6.82 -11.07 -0.13
C ILE A 64 -6.01 -10.32 0.92
N SER A 65 -5.97 -10.81 2.17
CA SER A 65 -5.15 -10.21 3.24
C SER A 65 -3.66 -10.19 2.89
N ARG A 66 -3.16 -11.27 2.27
CA ARG A 66 -1.77 -11.33 1.79
C ARG A 66 -1.51 -10.29 0.71
N CYS A 67 -2.38 -10.19 -0.30
CA CYS A 67 -2.25 -9.20 -1.37
C CYS A 67 -2.31 -7.77 -0.83
N LEU A 68 -3.26 -7.46 0.06
CA LEU A 68 -3.37 -6.14 0.68
C LEU A 68 -2.11 -5.79 1.47
N LYS A 69 -1.55 -6.74 2.23
CA LYS A 69 -0.30 -6.54 2.98
C LYS A 69 0.88 -6.22 2.06
N GLU A 70 0.98 -6.88 0.90
CA GLU A 70 2.04 -6.60 -0.06
C GLU A 70 1.88 -5.20 -0.68
N ILE A 71 0.67 -4.87 -1.13
CA ILE A 71 0.37 -3.57 -1.74
C ILE A 71 0.56 -2.44 -0.72
N SER A 72 0.18 -2.65 0.55
CA SER A 72 0.34 -1.65 1.61
C SER A 72 1.81 -1.33 1.94
N THR A 73 2.78 -2.08 1.42
CA THR A 73 4.21 -1.73 1.55
C THR A 73 4.67 -0.66 0.55
N TYR A 74 3.95 -0.47 -0.55
CA TYR A 74 4.35 0.46 -1.60
C TYR A 74 4.28 1.93 -1.20
N PRO A 75 3.29 2.41 -0.42
CA PRO A 75 3.31 3.76 0.14
C PRO A 75 4.61 4.08 0.88
N ASP A 76 5.09 3.18 1.74
CA ASP A 76 6.32 3.37 2.51
C ASP A 76 7.55 3.38 1.59
N LYS A 77 7.59 2.49 0.59
CA LYS A 77 8.66 2.48 -0.43
C LYS A 77 8.70 3.78 -1.22
N LEU A 78 7.55 4.32 -1.60
CA LEU A 78 7.46 5.63 -2.28
C LEU A 78 7.91 6.76 -1.36
N GLY A 79 7.62 6.69 -0.06
CA GLY A 79 8.11 7.65 0.93
C GLY A 79 9.64 7.64 1.09
N ILE A 80 10.25 6.44 1.10
CA ILE A 80 11.70 6.28 1.11
C ILE A 80 12.31 6.92 -0.13
N ILE A 81 11.77 6.60 -1.31
CA ILE A 81 12.22 7.18 -2.58
C ILE A 81 12.10 8.71 -2.57
N ALA A 82 10.98 9.27 -2.12
CA ALA A 82 10.82 10.73 -2.03
C ALA A 82 11.84 11.38 -1.08
N THR A 83 12.24 10.68 -0.02
CA THR A 83 13.21 11.18 0.97
C THR A 83 14.64 11.08 0.47
N GLU A 84 15.02 9.95 -0.13
CA GLU A 84 16.37 9.74 -0.69
C GLU A 84 16.67 10.75 -1.80
N TYR A 85 15.72 10.99 -2.71
CA TYR A 85 15.90 11.98 -3.78
C TYR A 85 15.93 13.43 -3.27
N ALA A 86 15.11 13.76 -2.25
CA ALA A 86 15.20 15.07 -1.62
C ALA A 86 16.60 15.32 -1.02
N ASN A 87 17.26 14.27 -0.49
CA ASN A 87 18.58 14.38 0.11
C ASN A 87 19.71 14.45 -0.94
N GLU A 88 19.59 13.75 -2.07
CA GLU A 88 20.54 13.89 -3.20
C GLU A 88 20.53 15.32 -3.78
N ASP A 89 19.36 15.92 -3.95
CA ASP A 89 19.23 17.34 -4.35
C ASP A 89 19.85 18.27 -3.29
N ILE A 90 19.75 17.95 -1.99
CA ILE A 90 20.37 18.72 -0.89
C ILE A 90 21.90 18.57 -0.86
N GLU A 91 22.45 17.39 -1.14
CA GLU A 91 23.91 17.19 -1.24
C GLU A 91 24.52 17.93 -2.44
N GLU A 92 23.85 17.92 -3.61
CA GLU A 92 24.29 18.71 -4.77
C GLU A 92 24.24 20.22 -4.49
N VAL A 93 23.21 20.72 -3.79
CA VAL A 93 23.13 22.15 -3.40
C VAL A 93 24.20 22.52 -2.36
N ASN A 94 24.43 21.69 -1.34
CA ASN A 94 25.42 21.98 -0.29
C ASN A 94 26.87 21.93 -0.82
N THR A 95 27.16 21.07 -1.80
CA THR A 95 28.48 21.03 -2.45
C THR A 95 28.71 22.28 -3.31
N LEU A 96 27.70 22.72 -4.07
CA LEU A 96 27.76 23.97 -4.84
C LEU A 96 27.92 25.22 -3.95
N GLU A 97 27.28 25.28 -2.78
CA GLU A 97 27.47 26.40 -1.85
C GLU A 97 28.84 26.39 -1.16
N SER A 98 29.46 25.22 -0.99
CA SER A 98 30.82 25.10 -0.41
C SER A 98 31.92 25.59 -1.36
N ASP A 99 31.70 25.51 -2.67
CA ASP A 99 32.60 25.98 -3.72
C ASP A 99 32.47 27.50 -3.99
N ILE A 100 31.45 28.15 -3.41
CA ILE A 100 31.27 29.62 -3.41
C ILE A 100 31.73 30.19 -2.06
N LYS A 101 32.94 29.83 -1.63
CA LYS A 101 33.70 30.61 -0.63
C LYS A 101 34.89 31.25 -1.30
N ILE A 102 34.68 32.46 -1.80
CA ILE A 102 35.74 33.44 -2.11
C ILE A 102 36.01 34.26 -0.85
#